data_AF-A0A5N6JDY1-F1
#
_entry.id   AF-A0A5N6JDY1-F1
#
_cell.length_a   1.000
_cell.length_b   1.000
_cell.length_c   1.000
_cell.angle_alpha   90.00
_cell.angle_beta   90.00
_cell.angle_gamma   90.00
#
_symmetry.space_group_name_H-M   'P 1'
#
loop_
_entity.id
_entity.type
_entity.pdbx_description
1 polymer ?
#
loop_
_entity_poly.entity_id
_entity_poly.type
_entity_poly.pdbx_seq_one_letter_code
_entity_poly.pdbx_strand_id
1 'polypeptide(L)'
;MSSVLGKDAVFGCEITHATSRWSQPLSDLISNDMAILLDNYLVWHRLFLPKTPTLVNLRNRLISEEASSTNPATNLLFALLCLTSFDIAEPFAQQYPHLKQSLQLAVSSYGQEFIFSPPTHPDSVAVCLFLAEFRPTLLATSQFVAHKAVSPEVYVNLAYRIAERLTILPTRDASFFDELINPQNLEFERRFNDSVQELKILSLDFGLDGFLSKTLPVVQGIIELMKPHIDVYQHVLQQRECSPTVIFHIQWNMSFYVLLEGLINAKQCWSNPESLFLVVEEVERKCQEQIKISNSLLADTTGQGRMEELPAARSLLEMKCHWVFTRICGLGLLYTSVLRTRLIEGKNDGNPDIQSKESLQIVNQVVGSVNSPPDAPGQYLSGFLKRFGEVYPQQLVRVLESFLECAEVQIDGIAFNAPLQQVVYGIVFVCKNLVENNFVQVRVFGRLARNHEKQLVLFPKCARCIRQMGVDPWKSTKSAFATGCVYAASSKIIYGLYNILERLRTELAKGTKSNEALDFFNISPDLSSTGVDLDMPFWDAWNLWPHVGSFSPFDTSMDLFDWGPGLNYDGDFEPMNISGM
;
A
#
# COMPACT_ATOMS: atom_id res chain seq x y z
N MET A 1 -4.34 10.84 -2.94
CA MET A 1 -5.41 10.35 -2.12
C MET A 1 -5.87 11.49 -1.30
N SER A 2 -5.00 12.02 -0.41
CA SER A 2 -5.35 13.14 0.46
C SER A 2 -5.91 14.35 -0.29
N SER A 3 -5.25 14.84 -1.34
CA SER A 3 -5.76 15.98 -2.15
C SER A 3 -7.08 15.69 -2.86
N VAL A 4 -7.21 14.53 -3.51
CA VAL A 4 -8.41 14.13 -4.25
C VAL A 4 -9.59 14.01 -3.30
N LEU A 5 -9.37 13.39 -2.15
CA LEU A 5 -10.40 13.24 -1.11
C LEU A 5 -10.68 14.56 -0.39
N GLY A 6 -9.72 15.46 -0.28
CA GLY A 6 -9.90 16.79 0.32
C GLY A 6 -10.86 17.69 -0.47
N LYS A 7 -11.12 17.37 -1.73
CA LYS A 7 -12.13 18.04 -2.58
C LYS A 7 -13.49 17.35 -2.54
N ASP A 8 -13.59 16.16 -1.95
CA ASP A 8 -14.82 15.38 -1.90
C ASP A 8 -15.59 15.73 -0.62
N ALA A 9 -16.76 16.36 -0.79
CA ALA A 9 -17.61 16.81 0.31
C ALA A 9 -18.26 15.67 1.11
N VAL A 10 -18.15 14.41 0.66
CA VAL A 10 -18.72 13.24 1.35
C VAL A 10 -17.66 12.49 2.13
N PHE A 11 -16.40 12.48 1.69
CA PHE A 11 -15.37 11.66 2.34
C PHE A 11 -15.15 12.09 3.80
N GLY A 12 -15.38 11.18 4.75
CA GLY A 12 -15.16 11.44 6.16
C GLY A 12 -16.21 12.33 6.85
N CYS A 13 -17.34 12.65 6.21
CA CYS A 13 -18.39 13.47 6.82
C CYS A 13 -19.11 12.78 7.99
N GLU A 14 -19.11 11.45 8.04
CA GLU A 14 -19.73 10.62 9.08
C GLU A 14 -18.71 10.05 10.08
N ILE A 15 -17.52 10.64 10.18
CA ILE A 15 -16.50 10.17 11.12
C ILE A 15 -17.00 10.33 12.56
N THR A 16 -17.02 9.21 13.26
CA THR A 16 -17.41 9.16 14.67
C THR A 16 -16.31 9.79 15.52
N HIS A 17 -16.68 10.83 16.26
CA HIS A 17 -15.77 11.49 17.20
C HIS A 17 -16.41 11.57 18.59
N ALA A 18 -15.65 11.21 19.61
CA ALA A 18 -16.07 11.38 20.99
C ALA A 18 -15.92 12.86 21.41
N THR A 19 -16.94 13.40 22.08
CA THR A 19 -16.94 14.76 22.65
C THR A 19 -16.59 14.78 24.14
N SER A 20 -16.52 13.61 24.77
CA SER A 20 -16.20 13.43 26.18
C SER A 20 -15.30 12.21 26.37
N ARG A 21 -14.62 12.16 27.52
CA ARG A 21 -13.85 10.97 27.91
C ARG A 21 -14.74 9.75 28.08
N TRP A 22 -14.24 8.60 27.64
CA TRP A 22 -14.85 7.30 27.86
C TRP A 22 -14.76 6.92 29.34
N SER A 23 -15.89 6.52 29.93
CA SER A 23 -16.01 6.25 31.37
C SER A 23 -16.32 4.80 31.72
N GLN A 24 -16.79 3.99 30.77
CA GLN A 24 -17.19 2.61 31.02
C GLN A 24 -16.01 1.64 30.79
N PRO A 25 -15.66 0.75 31.72
CA PRO A 25 -14.60 -0.23 31.48
C PRO A 25 -14.89 -1.12 30.28
N LEU A 26 -13.92 -1.27 29.37
CA LEU A 26 -14.08 -2.12 28.17
C LEU A 26 -14.26 -3.61 28.52
N SER A 27 -13.72 -4.04 29.65
CA SER A 27 -13.87 -5.40 30.21
C SER A 27 -15.32 -5.76 30.56
N ASP A 28 -16.16 -4.74 30.80
CA ASP A 28 -17.57 -4.90 31.16
C ASP A 28 -18.46 -4.98 29.90
N LEU A 29 -17.99 -4.40 28.79
CA LEU A 29 -18.66 -4.42 27.49
C LEU A 29 -18.38 -5.71 26.72
N ILE A 30 -17.15 -6.22 26.83
CA ILE A 30 -16.69 -7.40 26.11
C ILE A 30 -16.39 -8.51 27.12
N SER A 31 -17.25 -9.52 27.15
CA SER A 31 -17.04 -10.72 27.97
C SER A 31 -15.84 -11.54 27.49
N ASN A 32 -15.36 -12.47 28.31
CA ASN A 32 -14.24 -13.33 27.92
C ASN A 32 -14.59 -14.21 26.69
N ASP A 33 -15.80 -14.77 26.65
CA ASP A 33 -16.27 -15.60 25.54
C ASP A 33 -16.40 -14.78 24.25
N MET A 34 -16.86 -13.54 24.38
CA MET A 34 -16.93 -12.60 23.27
C MET A 34 -15.54 -12.23 22.76
N ALA A 35 -14.58 -12.02 23.66
CA ALA A 35 -13.20 -11.76 23.30
C ALA A 35 -12.61 -12.94 22.51
N ILE A 36 -12.81 -14.19 22.94
CA ILE A 36 -12.36 -15.39 22.23
C ILE A 36 -12.98 -15.46 20.82
N LEU A 37 -14.30 -15.23 20.71
CA LEU A 37 -15.01 -15.32 19.45
C LEU A 37 -14.55 -14.24 18.45
N LEU A 38 -14.42 -12.99 18.91
CA LEU A 38 -13.93 -11.88 18.09
C LEU A 38 -12.47 -12.12 17.65
N ASP A 39 -11.66 -12.75 18.52
CA ASP A 39 -10.25 -13.03 18.25
C ASP A 39 -10.03 -13.84 16.98
N ASN A 40 -10.94 -14.76 16.68
CA ASN A 40 -10.86 -15.61 15.49
C ASN A 40 -10.90 -14.77 14.20
N TYR A 41 -11.68 -13.69 14.17
CA TYR A 41 -11.82 -12.80 13.01
C TYR A 41 -10.57 -11.94 12.73
N LEU A 42 -9.58 -11.94 13.64
CA LEU A 42 -8.33 -11.20 13.50
C LEU A 42 -7.21 -11.99 12.84
N VAL A 43 -7.48 -13.21 12.34
CA VAL A 43 -6.48 -14.10 11.74
C VAL A 43 -5.59 -13.41 10.70
N TRP A 44 -6.19 -12.68 9.76
CA TRP A 44 -5.46 -11.93 8.74
C TRP A 44 -4.64 -10.77 9.31
N HIS A 45 -5.17 -10.06 10.30
CA HIS A 45 -4.46 -8.97 10.95
C HIS A 45 -3.21 -9.47 11.68
N ARG A 46 -3.29 -10.68 12.27
CA ARG A 46 -2.15 -11.33 12.91
C ARG A 46 -1.15 -11.90 11.92
N LEU A 47 -1.60 -12.41 10.78
CA LEU A 47 -0.69 -12.82 9.71
C LEU A 47 0.18 -11.64 9.25
N PHE A 48 -0.34 -10.41 9.22
CA PHE A 48 0.45 -9.24 8.81
C PHE A 48 1.17 -8.53 9.96
N LEU A 49 0.63 -8.57 11.18
CA LEU A 49 1.21 -8.02 12.40
C LEU A 49 1.31 -9.11 13.48
N PRO A 50 2.30 -10.02 13.41
CA PRO A 50 2.34 -11.24 14.22
C PRO A 50 2.54 -10.99 15.73
N LYS A 51 3.03 -9.81 16.11
CA LYS A 51 3.16 -9.40 17.51
C LYS A 51 1.87 -8.83 18.12
N THR A 52 0.77 -8.79 17.37
CA THR A 52 -0.51 -8.30 17.88
C THR A 52 -1.03 -9.24 18.98
N PRO A 53 -1.21 -8.77 20.23
CA PRO A 53 -1.69 -9.61 21.33
C PRO A 53 -3.10 -10.17 21.07
N THR A 54 -3.45 -11.25 21.77
CA THR A 54 -4.83 -11.77 21.76
C THR A 54 -5.77 -10.86 22.54
N LEU A 55 -7.04 -10.78 22.10
CA LEU A 55 -8.08 -10.04 22.82
C LEU A 55 -8.22 -10.53 24.26
N VAL A 56 -8.08 -11.84 24.47
CA VAL A 56 -8.09 -12.44 25.82
C VAL A 56 -6.92 -11.95 26.66
N ASN A 57 -5.70 -11.91 26.11
CA ASN A 57 -4.52 -11.40 26.81
C ASN A 57 -4.71 -9.92 27.21
N LEU A 58 -5.16 -9.10 26.26
CA LEU A 58 -5.43 -7.68 26.51
C LEU A 58 -6.52 -7.50 27.57
N ARG A 59 -7.62 -8.25 27.48
CA ARG A 59 -8.70 -8.21 28.48
C ARG A 59 -8.21 -8.55 29.88
N ASN A 60 -7.41 -9.61 30.02
CA ASN A 60 -6.85 -9.99 31.31
C ASN A 60 -5.94 -8.89 31.88
N ARG A 61 -5.16 -8.21 31.03
CA ARG A 61 -4.33 -7.07 31.44
C ARG A 61 -5.16 -5.84 31.84
N LEU A 62 -6.33 -5.63 31.23
CA LEU A 62 -7.26 -4.56 31.61
C LEU A 62 -7.94 -4.79 32.96
N ILE A 63 -8.17 -6.05 33.33
CA ILE A 63 -8.82 -6.42 34.60
C ILE A 63 -7.81 -6.48 35.75
N SER A 64 -6.55 -6.76 35.44
CA SER A 64 -5.47 -6.80 36.44
C SER A 64 -5.32 -5.45 37.16
N GLU A 65 -5.33 -5.51 38.49
CA GLU A 65 -5.15 -4.35 39.39
C GLU A 65 -3.69 -3.83 39.44
N GLU A 66 -2.77 -4.49 38.75
CA GLU A 66 -1.39 -4.02 38.64
C GLU A 66 -1.36 -2.68 37.87
N ALA A 67 -0.91 -1.61 38.54
CA ALA A 67 -0.79 -0.28 37.91
C ALA A 67 0.15 -0.27 36.67
N SER A 68 1.00 -1.29 36.52
CA SER A 68 1.85 -1.52 35.33
C SER A 68 1.10 -2.14 34.15
N SER A 69 -0.07 -2.77 34.35
CA SER A 69 -0.84 -3.43 33.28
C SER A 69 -1.90 -2.55 32.64
N THR A 70 -2.42 -1.54 33.36
CA THR A 70 -3.42 -0.58 32.87
C THR A 70 -2.77 0.59 32.14
N ASN A 71 -2.50 0.40 30.85
CA ASN A 71 -1.94 1.44 29.98
C ASN A 71 -3.04 2.00 29.05
N PRO A 72 -3.14 3.33 28.82
CA PRO A 72 -4.07 3.92 27.85
C PRO A 72 -3.95 3.30 26.44
N ALA A 73 -2.75 2.91 26.02
CA ALA A 73 -2.52 2.22 24.75
C ALA A 73 -3.12 0.80 24.74
N THR A 74 -3.17 0.10 25.87
CA THR A 74 -3.82 -1.22 25.99
C THR A 74 -5.33 -1.08 25.82
N ASN A 75 -5.95 -0.06 26.42
CA ASN A 75 -7.37 0.23 26.23
C ASN A 75 -7.69 0.52 24.75
N LEU A 76 -6.90 1.38 24.13
CA LEU A 76 -7.06 1.72 22.72
C LEU A 76 -6.86 0.49 21.82
N LEU A 77 -5.81 -0.29 22.04
CA LEU A 77 -5.53 -1.50 21.26
C LEU A 77 -6.68 -2.51 21.38
N PHE A 78 -7.16 -2.76 22.59
CA PHE A 78 -8.29 -3.67 22.82
C PHE A 78 -9.55 -3.20 22.09
N ALA A 79 -9.90 -1.91 22.20
CA ALA A 79 -11.05 -1.32 21.52
C ALA A 79 -10.91 -1.40 19.98
N LEU A 80 -9.71 -1.10 19.45
CA LEU A 80 -9.41 -1.16 18.01
C LEU A 80 -9.57 -2.57 17.43
N LEU A 81 -9.00 -3.56 18.12
CA LEU A 81 -9.06 -4.95 17.69
C LEU A 81 -10.50 -5.50 17.78
N CYS A 82 -11.23 -5.16 18.86
CA CYS A 82 -12.64 -5.51 18.97
C CYS A 82 -13.45 -4.88 17.83
N LEU A 83 -13.33 -3.56 17.61
CA LEU A 83 -14.04 -2.85 16.55
C LEU A 83 -13.75 -3.45 15.16
N THR A 84 -12.49 -3.77 14.88
CA THR A 84 -12.11 -4.36 13.60
C THR A 84 -12.69 -5.76 13.44
N SER A 85 -12.70 -6.57 14.50
CA SER A 85 -13.33 -7.89 14.50
C SER A 85 -14.83 -7.78 14.23
N PHE A 86 -15.50 -6.79 14.85
CA PHE A 86 -16.92 -6.50 14.64
C PHE A 86 -17.26 -6.12 13.20
N ASP A 87 -16.37 -5.42 12.50
CA ASP A 87 -16.60 -5.07 11.09
C ASP A 87 -16.55 -6.30 10.16
N ILE A 88 -15.86 -7.36 10.58
CA ILE A 88 -15.72 -8.62 9.82
C ILE A 88 -16.79 -9.63 10.23
N ALA A 89 -17.11 -9.70 11.53
CA ALA A 89 -18.05 -10.64 12.11
C ALA A 89 -19.51 -10.24 11.84
N GLU A 90 -19.95 -10.49 10.60
CA GLU A 90 -21.26 -10.07 10.09
C GLU A 90 -22.45 -10.46 10.99
N PRO A 91 -22.59 -11.71 11.48
CA PRO A 91 -23.72 -12.09 12.34
C PRO A 91 -23.68 -11.36 13.70
N PHE A 92 -22.47 -11.05 14.17
CA PHE A 92 -22.24 -10.45 15.48
C PHE A 92 -22.54 -8.95 15.49
N ALA A 93 -22.16 -8.26 14.40
CA ALA A 93 -22.50 -6.85 14.21
C ALA A 93 -24.01 -6.61 14.14
N GLN A 94 -24.77 -7.54 13.55
CA GLN A 94 -26.24 -7.48 13.53
C GLN A 94 -26.86 -7.67 14.91
N GLN A 95 -26.30 -8.58 15.71
CA GLN A 95 -26.84 -8.90 17.02
C GLN A 95 -26.58 -7.78 18.04
N TYR A 96 -25.47 -7.04 17.90
CA TYR A 96 -25.05 -6.02 18.88
C TYR A 96 -24.66 -4.67 18.23
N PRO A 97 -25.58 -3.98 17.53
CA PRO A 97 -25.28 -2.72 16.85
C PRO A 97 -24.86 -1.60 17.81
N HIS A 98 -25.46 -1.55 19.01
CA HIS A 98 -25.10 -0.58 20.04
C HIS A 98 -23.67 -0.77 20.55
N LEU A 99 -23.19 -2.01 20.64
CA LEU A 99 -21.84 -2.33 21.10
C LEU A 99 -20.79 -1.85 20.09
N LYS A 100 -21.07 -2.00 18.78
CA LYS A 100 -20.22 -1.43 17.73
C LYS A 100 -20.08 0.09 17.87
N GLN A 101 -21.19 0.79 18.08
CA GLN A 101 -21.17 2.25 18.28
C GLN A 101 -20.40 2.64 19.55
N SER A 102 -20.60 1.91 20.66
CA SER A 102 -19.83 2.09 21.89
C SER A 102 -18.34 1.91 21.67
N LEU A 103 -17.92 0.89 20.91
CA LEU A 103 -16.52 0.66 20.57
C LEU A 103 -15.95 1.78 19.68
N GLN A 104 -16.71 2.29 18.71
CA GLN A 104 -16.29 3.44 17.90
C GLN A 104 -16.04 4.69 18.75
N LEU A 105 -16.93 4.98 19.70
CA LEU A 105 -16.77 6.09 20.64
C LEU A 105 -15.58 5.87 21.59
N ALA A 106 -15.39 4.65 22.09
CA ALA A 106 -14.25 4.31 22.94
C ALA A 106 -12.92 4.48 22.19
N VAL A 107 -12.81 3.95 20.96
CA VAL A 107 -11.64 4.14 20.09
C VAL A 107 -11.37 5.62 19.88
N SER A 108 -12.38 6.41 19.55
CA SER A 108 -12.21 7.84 19.35
C SER A 108 -11.72 8.55 20.62
N SER A 109 -12.30 8.26 21.77
CA SER A 109 -11.90 8.86 23.05
C SER A 109 -10.47 8.49 23.44
N TYR A 110 -10.13 7.20 23.48
CA TYR A 110 -8.78 6.76 23.83
C TYR A 110 -7.75 7.19 22.78
N GLY A 111 -8.16 7.25 21.51
CA GLY A 111 -7.32 7.71 20.40
C GLY A 111 -6.93 9.17 20.49
N GLN A 112 -7.86 10.05 20.90
CA GLN A 112 -7.53 11.45 21.17
C GLN A 112 -6.46 11.58 22.26
N GLU A 113 -6.63 10.88 23.39
CA GLU A 113 -5.63 10.87 24.47
C GLU A 113 -4.28 10.32 24.00
N PHE A 114 -4.29 9.25 23.20
CA PHE A 114 -3.11 8.62 22.66
C PHE A 114 -2.31 9.52 21.71
N ILE A 115 -2.97 10.25 20.78
CA ILE A 115 -2.25 11.12 19.83
C ILE A 115 -1.52 12.25 20.56
N PHE A 116 -2.12 12.82 21.61
CA PHE A 116 -1.49 13.91 22.37
C PHE A 116 -0.43 13.44 23.37
N SER A 117 -0.57 12.23 23.91
CA SER A 117 0.36 11.68 24.89
C SER A 117 0.53 10.17 24.71
N PRO A 118 1.25 9.73 23.67
CA PRO A 118 1.43 8.31 23.39
C PRO A 118 2.33 7.68 24.46
N PRO A 119 1.87 6.65 25.18
CA PRO A 119 2.66 5.99 26.21
C PRO A 119 3.89 5.29 25.62
N THR A 120 5.02 5.29 26.32
CA THR A 120 6.20 4.47 25.95
C THR A 120 5.94 3.01 26.34
N HIS A 121 5.23 2.26 25.49
CA HIS A 121 4.81 0.89 25.77
C HIS A 121 4.70 0.06 24.47
N PRO A 122 4.97 -1.27 24.49
CA PRO A 122 4.87 -2.11 23.29
C PRO A 122 3.49 -2.06 22.60
N ASP A 123 2.40 -2.01 23.36
CA ASP A 123 1.05 -1.86 22.79
C ASP A 123 0.88 -0.56 22.01
N SER A 124 1.59 0.52 22.35
CA SER A 124 1.55 1.78 21.59
C SER A 124 2.14 1.59 20.20
N VAL A 125 3.20 0.79 20.07
CA VAL A 125 3.77 0.41 18.76
C VAL A 125 2.74 -0.41 17.98
N ALA A 126 2.08 -1.37 18.61
CA ALA A 126 1.02 -2.16 17.98
C ALA A 126 -0.16 -1.30 17.52
N VAL A 127 -0.64 -0.35 18.34
CA VAL A 127 -1.68 0.62 17.98
C VAL A 127 -1.27 1.41 16.74
N CYS A 128 -0.07 2.00 16.75
CA CYS A 128 0.42 2.80 15.64
C CYS A 128 0.51 2.00 14.34
N LEU A 129 1.10 0.80 14.39
CA LEU A 129 1.21 -0.07 13.22
C LEU A 129 -0.16 -0.50 12.70
N PHE A 130 -1.09 -0.83 13.61
CA PHE A 130 -2.45 -1.24 13.25
C PHE A 130 -3.23 -0.10 12.59
N LEU A 131 -3.17 1.11 13.16
CA LEU A 131 -3.79 2.29 12.59
C LEU A 131 -3.19 2.64 11.24
N ALA A 132 -1.86 2.64 11.12
CA ALA A 132 -1.15 2.88 9.86
C ALA A 132 -1.61 1.93 8.75
N GLU A 133 -1.67 0.64 9.04
CA GLU A 133 -1.87 -0.39 8.01
C GLU A 133 -3.32 -0.71 7.70
N PHE A 134 -4.27 -0.44 8.61
CA PHE A 134 -5.66 -0.87 8.40
C PHE A 134 -6.69 0.26 8.51
N ARG A 135 -6.46 1.25 9.39
CA ARG A 135 -7.50 2.21 9.80
C ARG A 135 -6.92 3.61 10.10
N PRO A 136 -6.26 4.27 9.14
CA PRO A 136 -5.49 5.48 9.42
C PRO A 136 -6.38 6.71 9.71
N THR A 137 -7.60 6.71 9.17
CA THR A 137 -8.59 7.78 9.36
C THR A 137 -9.41 7.66 10.63
N LEU A 138 -9.29 6.55 11.37
CA LEU A 138 -10.18 6.22 12.48
C LEU A 138 -10.07 7.19 13.67
N LEU A 139 -8.92 7.86 13.83
CA LEU A 139 -8.71 8.87 14.86
C LEU A 139 -8.87 10.31 14.36
N ALA A 140 -9.34 10.50 13.12
CA ALA A 140 -9.65 11.85 12.63
C ALA A 140 -10.79 12.46 13.45
N THR A 141 -10.63 13.72 13.83
CA THR A 141 -11.62 14.44 14.67
C THR A 141 -12.67 15.19 13.86
N SER A 142 -12.46 15.33 12.56
CA SER A 142 -13.39 16.00 11.65
C SER A 142 -13.14 15.57 10.21
N GLN A 143 -14.13 15.84 9.36
CA GLN A 143 -14.00 15.68 7.91
C GLN A 143 -12.79 16.45 7.33
N PHE A 144 -12.54 17.66 7.83
CA PHE A 144 -11.46 18.53 7.34
C PHE A 144 -10.07 17.92 7.53
N VAL A 145 -9.88 17.05 8.52
CA VAL A 145 -8.60 16.35 8.75
C VAL A 145 -8.61 14.90 8.27
N ALA A 146 -9.78 14.34 7.97
CA ALA A 146 -9.95 12.96 7.53
C ALA A 146 -9.12 12.61 6.30
N HIS A 147 -9.17 13.45 5.27
CA HIS A 147 -8.43 13.23 4.03
C HIS A 147 -6.90 13.26 4.24
N LYS A 148 -6.42 14.08 5.20
CA LYS A 148 -5.00 14.14 5.59
C LYS A 148 -4.58 12.91 6.37
N ALA A 149 -5.45 12.43 7.27
CA ALA A 149 -5.23 11.24 8.08
C ALA A 149 -5.17 9.94 7.26
N VAL A 150 -5.50 9.97 5.96
CA VAL A 150 -5.29 8.85 5.06
C VAL A 150 -3.80 8.52 4.87
N SER A 151 -2.90 9.50 5.07
CA SER A 151 -1.46 9.26 5.13
C SER A 151 -1.09 8.72 6.52
N PRO A 152 -0.42 7.55 6.61
CA PRO A 152 -0.08 6.93 7.89
C PRO A 152 1.14 7.57 8.58
N GLU A 153 1.71 8.64 8.03
CA GLU A 153 2.95 9.29 8.49
C GLU A 153 3.00 9.52 10.01
N VAL A 154 1.92 10.05 10.59
CA VAL A 154 1.87 10.34 12.03
C VAL A 154 2.06 9.05 12.84
N TYR A 155 1.36 7.98 12.49
CA TYR A 155 1.42 6.73 13.23
C TYR A 155 2.76 6.02 13.02
N VAL A 156 3.31 6.03 11.80
CA VAL A 156 4.62 5.43 11.52
C VAL A 156 5.72 6.15 12.29
N ASN A 157 5.74 7.48 12.28
CA ASN A 157 6.69 8.28 13.06
C ASN A 157 6.56 8.01 14.57
N LEU A 158 5.33 7.92 15.09
CA LEU A 158 5.10 7.56 16.49
C LEU A 158 5.59 6.14 16.81
N ALA A 159 5.30 5.15 15.96
CA ALA A 159 5.79 3.79 16.13
C ALA A 159 7.32 3.75 16.20
N TYR A 160 7.99 4.43 15.27
CA TYR A 160 9.46 4.52 15.23
C TYR A 160 10.01 5.11 16.53
N ARG A 161 9.51 6.29 16.95
CA ARG A 161 9.99 6.99 18.15
C ARG A 161 9.74 6.22 19.45
N ILE A 162 8.60 5.53 19.55
CA ILE A 162 8.31 4.70 20.72
C ILE A 162 9.19 3.45 20.72
N ALA A 163 9.40 2.81 19.57
CA ALA A 163 10.30 1.68 19.44
C ALA A 163 11.75 2.03 19.78
N GLU A 164 12.22 3.20 19.36
CA GLU A 164 13.54 3.76 19.73
C GLU A 164 13.65 3.93 21.26
N ARG A 165 12.65 4.53 21.90
CA ARG A 165 12.61 4.70 23.38
C ARG A 165 12.53 3.38 24.14
N LEU A 166 11.92 2.36 23.56
CA LEU A 166 11.83 1.00 24.11
C LEU A 166 13.08 0.17 23.82
N THR A 167 14.12 0.74 23.19
CA THR A 167 15.34 0.03 22.76
C THR A 167 15.04 -1.16 21.83
N ILE A 168 13.94 -1.09 21.07
CA ILE A 168 13.58 -2.07 20.03
C ILE A 168 14.37 -1.80 18.74
N LEU A 169 14.71 -0.52 18.47
CA LEU A 169 15.50 -0.04 17.33
C LEU A 169 16.69 0.79 17.85
N PRO A 170 17.85 0.85 17.17
CA PRO A 170 18.30 0.11 15.98
C PRO A 170 19.42 -0.92 16.28
N THR A 171 19.70 -1.20 17.56
CA THR A 171 20.91 -1.93 17.97
C THR A 171 20.52 -3.24 18.66
N ARG A 172 20.41 -4.31 17.87
CA ARG A 172 20.36 -5.67 18.40
C ARG A 172 21.78 -6.19 18.56
N ASP A 173 22.10 -6.68 19.76
CA ASP A 173 23.39 -7.30 20.02
C ASP A 173 23.52 -8.62 19.24
N ALA A 174 24.76 -9.04 18.98
CA ALA A 174 25.05 -10.31 18.29
C ALA A 174 24.31 -11.51 18.91
N SER A 175 24.12 -11.49 20.24
CA SER A 175 23.38 -12.52 20.98
C SER A 175 21.92 -12.68 20.52
N PHE A 176 21.26 -11.61 20.07
CA PHE A 176 19.89 -11.70 19.54
C PHE A 176 19.85 -12.56 18.27
N PHE A 177 20.83 -12.40 17.39
CA PHE A 177 20.93 -13.16 16.15
C PHE A 177 21.38 -14.60 16.41
N ASP A 178 22.28 -14.82 17.38
CA ASP A 178 22.68 -16.16 17.81
C ASP A 178 21.48 -16.97 18.35
N GLU A 179 20.59 -16.32 19.10
CA GLU A 179 19.35 -16.94 19.59
C GLU A 179 18.37 -17.29 18.47
N LEU A 180 18.28 -16.48 17.41
CA LEU A 180 17.42 -16.75 16.24
C LEU A 180 17.95 -17.89 15.38
N ILE A 181 19.27 -17.99 15.24
CA ILE A 181 19.96 -19.04 14.49
C ILE A 181 19.79 -20.40 15.18
N ASN A 182 19.72 -20.43 16.51
CA ASN A 182 19.65 -21.68 17.27
C ASN A 182 18.38 -22.48 16.95
N PRO A 183 18.50 -23.66 16.29
CA PRO A 183 17.34 -24.47 15.88
C PRO A 183 16.56 -25.04 17.07
N GLN A 184 17.18 -25.13 18.25
CA GLN A 184 16.55 -25.65 19.47
C GLN A 184 15.90 -24.55 20.34
N ASN A 185 15.92 -23.29 19.91
CA ASN A 185 15.37 -22.20 20.71
C ASN A 185 13.83 -22.31 20.81
N LEU A 186 13.35 -22.56 22.02
CA LEU A 186 11.91 -22.61 22.35
C LEU A 186 11.24 -21.24 22.22
N GLU A 187 11.99 -20.13 22.31
CA GLU A 187 11.50 -18.77 22.15
C GLU A 187 11.65 -18.23 20.72
N PHE A 188 11.97 -19.09 19.75
CA PHE A 188 12.20 -18.67 18.36
C PHE A 188 11.07 -17.79 17.81
N GLU A 189 9.81 -18.21 17.93
CA GLU A 189 8.66 -17.45 17.40
C GLU A 189 8.60 -16.04 17.97
N ARG A 190 8.88 -15.88 19.28
CA ARG A 190 8.89 -14.57 19.93
C ARG A 190 10.00 -13.69 19.37
N ARG A 191 11.23 -14.21 19.28
CA ARG A 191 12.38 -13.48 18.74
C ARG A 191 12.22 -13.15 17.26
N PHE A 192 11.64 -14.08 16.50
CA PHE A 192 11.35 -13.90 15.09
C PHE A 192 10.34 -12.76 14.88
N ASN A 193 9.25 -12.76 15.65
CA ASN A 193 8.24 -11.70 15.60
C ASN A 193 8.80 -10.33 16.01
N ASP A 194 9.75 -10.28 16.95
CA ASP A 194 10.48 -9.06 17.28
C ASP A 194 11.30 -8.55 16.09
N SER A 195 12.04 -9.43 15.42
CA SER A 195 12.81 -9.10 14.21
C SER A 195 11.92 -8.63 13.06
N VAL A 196 10.77 -9.29 12.83
CA VAL A 196 9.82 -8.92 11.77
C VAL A 196 9.20 -7.55 12.04
N GLN A 197 8.79 -7.27 13.28
CA GLN A 197 8.26 -5.96 13.66
C GLN A 197 9.29 -4.85 13.47
N GLU A 198 10.55 -5.11 13.82
CA GLU A 198 11.66 -4.18 13.67
C GLU A 198 11.86 -3.77 12.20
N LEU A 199 12.02 -4.76 11.31
CA LEU A 199 12.13 -4.54 9.88
C LEU A 199 10.88 -3.87 9.30
N LYS A 200 9.69 -4.19 9.81
CA LYS A 200 8.43 -3.57 9.37
C LYS A 200 8.39 -2.07 9.70
N ILE A 201 8.78 -1.68 10.91
CA ILE A 201 8.86 -0.26 11.30
C ILE A 201 9.87 0.48 10.44
N LEU A 202 11.07 -0.08 10.26
CA LEU A 202 12.12 0.49 9.39
C LEU A 202 11.64 0.66 7.95
N SER A 203 10.99 -0.36 7.40
CA SER A 203 10.48 -0.34 6.02
C SER A 203 9.38 0.70 5.83
N LEU A 204 8.48 0.83 6.82
CA LEU A 204 7.41 1.82 6.83
C LEU A 204 7.96 3.25 6.89
N ASP A 205 8.86 3.51 7.84
CA ASP A 205 9.48 4.82 8.05
C ASP A 205 10.27 5.27 6.82
N PHE A 206 11.12 4.39 6.30
CA PHE A 206 11.89 4.65 5.09
C PHE A 206 10.99 4.92 3.87
N GLY A 207 9.82 4.26 3.81
CA GLY A 207 8.85 4.41 2.72
C GLY A 207 8.00 5.69 2.75
N LEU A 208 7.96 6.44 3.86
CA LEU A 208 7.03 7.59 4.02
C LEU A 208 7.19 8.65 2.93
N ASP A 209 8.41 9.12 2.66
CA ASP A 209 8.67 10.18 1.67
C ASP A 209 8.85 9.67 0.23
N GLY A 210 8.59 8.37 0.01
CA GLY A 210 8.94 7.66 -1.22
C GLY A 210 10.44 7.40 -1.38
N PHE A 211 10.80 6.40 -2.19
CA PHE A 211 12.19 5.97 -2.34
C PHE A 211 13.07 6.91 -3.18
N LEU A 212 12.50 7.70 -4.10
CA LEU A 212 13.33 8.58 -4.95
C LEU A 212 13.91 9.78 -4.24
N SER A 213 13.20 10.31 -3.25
CA SER A 213 13.64 11.44 -2.44
C SER A 213 14.82 11.07 -1.54
N LYS A 214 15.07 9.77 -1.32
CA LYS A 214 16.15 9.27 -0.48
C LYS A 214 17.47 9.31 -1.26
N THR A 215 18.48 9.92 -0.65
CA THR A 215 19.84 9.98 -1.19
C THR A 215 20.51 8.61 -1.10
N LEU A 216 21.51 8.36 -1.95
CA LEU A 216 22.23 7.08 -1.96
C LEU A 216 22.78 6.66 -0.57
N PRO A 217 23.42 7.54 0.23
CA PRO A 217 23.91 7.16 1.55
C PRO A 217 22.79 6.74 2.52
N VAL A 218 21.61 7.35 2.41
CA VAL A 218 20.46 7.00 3.26
C VAL A 218 19.95 5.60 2.91
N VAL A 219 19.86 5.25 1.62
CA VAL A 219 19.47 3.90 1.20
C VAL A 219 20.50 2.86 1.64
N GLN A 220 21.80 3.17 1.53
CA GLN A 220 22.89 2.30 1.97
C GLN A 220 22.82 2.01 3.48
N GLY A 221 22.61 3.05 4.30
CA GLY A 221 22.49 2.87 5.76
C GLY A 221 21.34 1.93 6.16
N ILE A 222 20.20 1.99 5.46
CA ILE A 222 19.09 1.06 5.72
C ILE A 222 19.44 -0.38 5.32
N ILE A 223 20.13 -0.59 4.19
CA ILE A 223 20.57 -1.93 3.80
C ILE A 223 21.53 -2.52 4.84
N GLU A 224 22.45 -1.71 5.37
CA GLU A 224 23.39 -2.16 6.40
C GLU A 224 22.67 -2.60 7.68
N LEU A 225 21.60 -1.91 8.08
CA LEU A 225 20.75 -2.31 9.20
C LEU A 225 19.96 -3.59 8.91
N MET A 226 19.46 -3.78 7.68
CA MET A 226 18.67 -4.96 7.32
C MET A 226 19.52 -6.22 7.17
N LYS A 227 20.76 -6.09 6.70
CA LYS A 227 21.60 -7.22 6.27
C LYS A 227 21.77 -8.32 7.33
N PRO A 228 22.07 -8.04 8.61
CA PRO A 228 22.17 -9.08 9.64
C PRO A 228 20.88 -9.91 9.77
N HIS A 229 19.70 -9.29 9.66
CA HIS A 229 18.43 -10.01 9.69
C HIS A 229 18.26 -10.91 8.47
N ILE A 230 18.62 -10.42 7.29
CA ILE A 230 18.52 -11.19 6.03
C ILE A 230 19.46 -12.40 6.07
N ASP A 231 20.69 -12.24 6.57
CA ASP A 231 21.65 -13.33 6.69
C ASP A 231 21.13 -14.42 7.65
N VAL A 232 20.54 -14.02 8.80
CA VAL A 232 19.89 -14.96 9.72
C VAL A 232 18.68 -15.64 9.10
N TYR A 233 17.84 -14.90 8.37
CA TYR A 233 16.67 -15.48 7.72
C TYR A 233 17.03 -16.54 6.68
N GLN A 234 18.10 -16.32 5.89
CA GLN A 234 18.61 -17.33 4.97
C GLN A 234 19.07 -18.58 5.72
N HIS A 235 19.76 -18.42 6.86
CA HIS A 235 20.17 -19.54 7.69
C HIS A 235 18.98 -20.32 8.26
N VAL A 236 17.97 -19.61 8.79
CA VAL A 236 16.75 -20.20 9.34
C VAL A 236 16.02 -21.04 8.30
N LEU A 237 15.85 -20.52 7.08
CA LEU A 237 15.20 -21.27 5.99
C LEU A 237 15.98 -22.52 5.55
N GLN A 238 17.30 -22.57 5.75
CA GLN A 238 18.14 -23.71 5.37
C GLN A 238 18.21 -24.79 6.45
N GLN A 239 18.20 -24.40 7.73
CA GLN A 239 18.50 -25.30 8.86
C GLN A 239 17.28 -25.74 9.64
N ARG A 240 16.12 -25.11 9.42
CA ARG A 240 14.91 -25.33 10.22
C ARG A 240 13.69 -25.49 9.33
N GLU A 241 12.83 -26.45 9.68
CA GLU A 241 11.47 -26.50 9.16
C GLU A 241 10.66 -25.31 9.69
N CYS A 242 10.13 -24.52 8.77
CA CYS A 242 9.45 -23.26 9.07
C CYS A 242 7.95 -23.38 8.74
N SER A 243 7.12 -22.74 9.56
CA SER A 243 5.69 -22.61 9.26
C SER A 243 5.47 -21.71 8.03
N PRO A 244 4.33 -21.83 7.34
CA PRO A 244 3.98 -20.95 6.22
C PRO A 244 4.07 -19.46 6.56
N THR A 245 3.64 -19.08 7.76
CA THR A 245 3.72 -17.70 8.28
C THR A 245 5.17 -17.21 8.41
N VAL A 246 6.08 -18.04 8.94
CA VAL A 246 7.51 -17.70 9.06
C VAL A 246 8.13 -17.53 7.67
N ILE A 247 7.87 -18.47 6.75
CA ILE A 247 8.35 -18.39 5.37
C ILE A 247 7.83 -17.12 4.69
N PHE A 248 6.54 -16.82 4.84
CA PHE A 248 5.92 -15.61 4.31
C PHE A 248 6.65 -14.35 4.76
N HIS A 249 6.87 -14.17 6.06
CA HIS A 249 7.53 -12.97 6.58
C HIS A 249 9.00 -12.87 6.18
N ILE A 250 9.73 -13.98 6.15
CA ILE A 250 11.12 -13.99 5.67
C ILE A 250 11.16 -13.53 4.21
N GLN A 251 10.37 -14.18 3.34
CA GLN A 251 10.38 -13.89 1.92
C GLN A 251 9.88 -12.46 1.64
N TRP A 252 8.88 -11.98 2.38
CA TRP A 252 8.40 -10.60 2.26
C TRP A 252 9.51 -9.56 2.53
N ASN A 253 10.28 -9.76 3.61
CA ASN A 253 11.39 -8.89 3.97
C ASN A 253 12.56 -9.02 2.99
N MET A 254 12.86 -10.23 2.50
CA MET A 254 13.87 -10.44 1.44
C MET A 254 13.49 -9.72 0.15
N SER A 255 12.21 -9.70 -0.25
CA SER A 255 11.78 -8.95 -1.44
C SER A 255 11.96 -7.44 -1.26
N PHE A 256 11.75 -6.92 -0.05
CA PHE A 256 12.03 -5.52 0.24
C PHE A 256 13.54 -5.22 0.18
N TYR A 257 14.38 -6.12 0.69
CA TYR A 257 15.83 -6.01 0.57
C TYR A 257 16.28 -5.97 -0.90
N VAL A 258 15.77 -6.87 -1.75
CA VAL A 258 16.05 -6.88 -3.20
C VAL A 258 15.65 -5.57 -3.87
N LEU A 259 14.51 -4.97 -3.47
CA LEU A 259 14.10 -3.65 -3.94
C LEU A 259 15.17 -2.60 -3.60
N LEU A 260 15.63 -2.54 -2.35
CA LEU A 260 16.63 -1.55 -1.93
C LEU A 260 17.97 -1.75 -2.65
N GLU A 261 18.43 -2.99 -2.83
CA GLU A 261 19.63 -3.28 -3.62
C GLU A 261 19.49 -2.78 -5.06
N GLY A 262 18.34 -3.03 -5.68
CA GLY A 262 18.02 -2.54 -7.02
C GLY A 262 18.04 -1.00 -7.09
N LEU A 263 17.52 -0.32 -6.07
CA LEU A 263 17.55 1.15 -5.97
C LEU A 263 18.97 1.70 -5.86
N ILE A 264 19.82 1.10 -5.03
CA ILE A 264 21.23 1.48 -4.87
C ILE A 264 21.95 1.32 -6.20
N ASN A 265 21.84 0.14 -6.83
CA ASN A 265 22.52 -0.14 -8.08
C ASN A 265 22.04 0.82 -9.18
N ALA A 266 20.72 1.06 -9.29
CA ALA A 266 20.16 2.01 -10.24
C ALA A 266 20.68 3.44 -10.00
N LYS A 267 20.75 3.90 -8.75
CA LYS A 267 21.31 5.22 -8.39
C LYS A 267 22.80 5.31 -8.69
N GLN A 268 23.58 4.25 -8.48
CA GLN A 268 25.02 4.25 -8.74
C GLN A 268 25.36 4.28 -10.23
N CYS A 269 24.57 3.58 -11.06
CA CYS A 269 24.83 3.47 -12.49
C CYS A 269 23.89 4.30 -13.37
N TRP A 270 23.16 5.27 -12.78
CA TRP A 270 22.11 6.04 -13.46
C TRP A 270 22.55 6.74 -14.75
N SER A 271 23.83 7.12 -14.83
CA SER A 271 24.44 7.80 -15.98
C SER A 271 24.80 6.86 -17.13
N ASN A 272 24.74 5.54 -16.91
CA ASN A 272 24.96 4.51 -17.93
C ASN A 272 23.67 3.69 -18.19
N PRO A 273 22.95 3.99 -19.29
CA PRO A 273 21.72 3.28 -19.66
C PRO A 273 21.88 1.77 -19.85
N GLU A 274 23.05 1.31 -20.31
CA GLU A 274 23.32 -0.13 -20.46
C GLU A 274 23.38 -0.82 -19.10
N SER A 275 24.02 -0.17 -18.11
CA SER A 275 24.03 -0.66 -16.73
C SER A 275 22.64 -0.66 -16.11
N LEU A 276 21.80 0.34 -16.41
CA LEU A 276 20.39 0.34 -15.97
C LEU A 276 19.60 -0.86 -16.51
N PHE A 277 19.87 -1.33 -17.74
CA PHE A 277 19.26 -2.57 -18.23
C PHE A 277 19.66 -3.77 -17.37
N LEU A 278 20.96 -3.92 -17.09
CA LEU A 278 21.48 -5.02 -16.28
C LEU A 278 20.90 -5.01 -14.86
N VAL A 279 20.69 -3.84 -14.27
CA VAL A 279 20.04 -3.72 -12.96
C VAL A 279 18.60 -4.24 -12.99
N VAL A 280 17.81 -3.87 -14.00
CA VAL A 280 16.42 -4.33 -14.14
C VAL A 280 16.36 -5.85 -14.34
N GLU A 281 17.23 -6.40 -15.19
CA GLU A 281 17.29 -7.84 -15.44
C GLU A 281 17.76 -8.65 -14.24
N GLU A 282 18.74 -8.14 -13.49
CA GLU A 282 19.21 -8.80 -12.28
C GLU A 282 18.13 -8.82 -11.19
N VAL A 283 17.38 -7.72 -11.02
CA VAL A 283 16.24 -7.68 -10.11
C VAL A 283 15.13 -8.63 -10.57
N GLU A 284 14.84 -8.68 -11.88
CA GLU A 284 13.87 -9.64 -12.43
C GLU A 284 14.28 -11.08 -12.10
N ARG A 285 15.55 -11.42 -12.36
CA ARG A 285 16.11 -12.74 -12.08
C ARG A 285 15.99 -13.10 -10.59
N LYS A 286 16.39 -12.19 -9.69
CA LYS A 286 16.26 -12.37 -8.23
C LYS A 286 14.80 -12.58 -7.82
N CYS A 287 13.86 -11.78 -8.34
CA CYS A 287 12.43 -11.93 -8.05
C CYS A 287 11.88 -13.27 -8.54
N GLN A 288 12.24 -13.72 -9.74
CA GLN A 288 11.81 -15.02 -10.27
C GLN A 288 12.39 -16.20 -9.47
N GLU A 289 13.66 -16.11 -9.08
CA GLU A 289 14.31 -17.08 -8.21
C GLU A 289 13.61 -17.14 -6.84
N GLN A 290 13.27 -15.98 -6.28
CA GLN A 290 12.57 -15.88 -5.01
C GLN A 290 11.17 -16.50 -5.06
N ILE A 291 10.42 -16.29 -6.15
CA ILE A 291 9.12 -16.95 -6.36
C ILE A 291 9.29 -18.47 -6.37
N LYS A 292 10.29 -18.99 -7.09
CA LYS A 292 10.56 -20.44 -7.16
C LYS A 292 10.92 -21.01 -5.78
N ILE A 293 11.82 -20.35 -5.06
CA ILE A 293 12.25 -20.76 -3.71
C ILE A 293 11.06 -20.74 -2.76
N SER A 294 10.27 -19.67 -2.76
CA SER A 294 9.08 -19.54 -1.90
C SER A 294 8.07 -20.65 -2.18
N ASN A 295 7.81 -20.95 -3.46
CA ASN A 295 6.89 -22.01 -3.84
C ASN A 295 7.38 -23.40 -3.43
N SER A 296 8.69 -23.69 -3.54
CA SER A 296 9.29 -24.92 -3.06
C SER A 296 9.15 -25.05 -1.54
N LEU A 297 9.62 -24.04 -0.80
CA LEU A 297 9.58 -24.03 0.67
C LEU A 297 8.14 -24.21 1.18
N LEU A 298 7.18 -23.50 0.58
CA LEU A 298 5.77 -23.62 0.95
C LEU A 298 5.17 -24.98 0.56
N ALA A 299 5.63 -25.62 -0.52
CA ALA A 299 5.19 -26.97 -0.87
C ALA A 299 5.70 -28.03 0.12
N ASP A 300 6.89 -27.84 0.67
CA ASP A 300 7.56 -28.78 1.57
C ASP A 300 7.03 -28.73 3.02
N THR A 301 6.20 -27.73 3.38
CA THR A 301 5.63 -27.55 4.74
C THR A 301 4.54 -28.54 5.16
N THR A 302 4.44 -29.72 4.53
CA THR A 302 3.37 -30.69 4.81
C THR A 302 3.37 -31.11 6.29
N GLY A 303 2.42 -30.58 7.08
CA GLY A 303 2.20 -30.95 8.48
C GLY A 303 2.53 -29.89 9.55
N GLN A 304 3.06 -28.72 9.19
CA GLN A 304 3.31 -27.61 10.12
C GLN A 304 2.48 -26.37 9.77
N GLY A 305 1.62 -25.92 10.69
CA GLY A 305 0.80 -24.72 10.52
C GLY A 305 -0.55 -24.94 9.81
N ARG A 306 -1.27 -23.86 9.54
CA ARG A 306 -2.59 -23.91 8.89
C ARG A 306 -2.40 -24.02 7.39
N MET A 307 -2.76 -25.17 6.81
CA MET A 307 -2.61 -25.43 5.37
C MET A 307 -3.36 -24.40 4.49
N GLU A 308 -4.39 -23.75 5.04
CA GLU A 308 -5.17 -22.69 4.40
C GLU A 308 -4.36 -21.39 4.18
N GLU A 309 -3.25 -21.19 4.91
CA GLU A 309 -2.34 -20.05 4.73
C GLU A 309 -1.48 -20.17 3.47
N LEU A 310 -1.26 -21.39 2.95
CA LEU A 310 -0.40 -21.66 1.80
C LEU A 310 -0.78 -20.91 0.52
N PRO A 311 -2.05 -20.99 0.03
CA PRO A 311 -2.44 -20.26 -1.17
C PRO A 311 -2.33 -18.74 -1.00
N ALA A 312 -2.62 -18.22 0.20
CA ALA A 312 -2.48 -16.79 0.50
C ALA A 312 -1.01 -16.35 0.45
N ALA A 313 -0.13 -17.08 1.15
CA ALA A 313 1.29 -16.79 1.19
C ALA A 313 1.91 -16.81 -0.22
N ARG A 314 1.59 -17.82 -1.04
CA ARG A 314 2.07 -17.90 -2.44
C ARG A 314 1.64 -16.68 -3.25
N SER A 315 0.34 -16.39 -3.27
CA SER A 315 -0.23 -15.30 -4.08
C SER A 315 0.31 -13.93 -3.66
N LEU A 316 0.43 -13.68 -2.35
CA LEU A 316 0.97 -12.42 -1.82
C LEU A 316 2.46 -12.23 -2.10
N LEU A 317 3.27 -13.30 -1.99
CA LEU A 317 4.70 -13.24 -2.28
C LEU A 317 4.96 -13.07 -3.79
N GLU A 318 4.21 -13.76 -4.64
CA GLU A 318 4.28 -13.58 -6.08
C GLU A 318 3.90 -12.16 -6.49
N MET A 319 2.76 -11.66 -5.97
CA MET A 319 2.34 -10.27 -6.14
C MET A 319 3.46 -9.29 -5.71
N LYS A 320 4.09 -9.53 -4.55
CA LYS A 320 5.17 -8.70 -4.02
C LYS A 320 6.38 -8.67 -4.94
N CYS A 321 6.79 -9.83 -5.48
CA CYS A 321 7.93 -9.94 -6.39
C CYS A 321 7.67 -9.21 -7.72
N HIS A 322 6.49 -9.38 -8.32
CA HIS A 322 6.09 -8.62 -9.51
C HIS A 322 6.05 -7.11 -9.25
N TRP A 323 5.61 -6.71 -8.05
CA TRP A 323 5.62 -5.32 -7.64
C TRP A 323 7.04 -4.74 -7.50
N VAL A 324 7.99 -5.50 -6.94
CA VAL A 324 9.40 -5.09 -6.85
C VAL A 324 10.02 -4.90 -8.23
N PHE A 325 9.82 -5.86 -9.14
CA PHE A 325 10.29 -5.75 -10.52
C PHE A 325 9.73 -4.50 -11.21
N THR A 326 8.40 -4.30 -11.15
CA THR A 326 7.76 -3.15 -11.81
C THR A 326 8.26 -1.82 -11.24
N ARG A 327 8.56 -1.74 -9.94
CA ARG A 327 9.17 -0.53 -9.33
C ARG A 327 10.54 -0.21 -9.90
N ILE A 328 11.44 -1.20 -10.01
CA ILE A 328 12.78 -0.99 -10.57
C ILE A 328 12.73 -0.71 -12.08
N CYS A 329 11.86 -1.40 -12.81
CA CYS A 329 11.64 -1.13 -14.23
C CYS A 329 11.13 0.31 -14.47
N GLY A 330 10.15 0.77 -13.67
CA GLY A 330 9.63 2.13 -13.73
C GLY A 330 10.69 3.18 -13.36
N LEU A 331 11.57 2.86 -12.41
CA LEU A 331 12.71 3.70 -12.06
C LEU A 331 13.72 3.81 -13.21
N GLY A 332 14.01 2.70 -13.91
CA GLY A 332 14.88 2.72 -15.09
C GLY A 332 14.32 3.58 -16.23
N LEU A 333 13.00 3.51 -16.48
CA LEU A 333 12.30 4.39 -17.42
C LEU A 333 12.45 5.86 -17.05
N LEU A 334 12.32 6.17 -15.76
CA LEU A 334 12.47 7.53 -15.28
C LEU A 334 13.91 8.03 -15.42
N TYR A 335 14.91 7.25 -14.99
CA TYR A 335 16.31 7.65 -15.09
C TYR A 335 16.76 7.87 -16.54
N THR A 336 16.38 6.98 -17.45
CA THR A 336 16.70 7.15 -18.87
C THR A 336 15.99 8.37 -19.48
N SER A 337 14.77 8.69 -19.04
CA SER A 337 14.06 9.90 -19.44
C SER A 337 14.74 11.17 -18.93
N VAL A 338 15.11 11.22 -17.65
CA VAL A 338 15.78 12.37 -17.03
C VAL A 338 17.18 12.57 -17.62
N LEU A 339 17.95 11.50 -17.80
CA LEU A 339 19.27 11.55 -18.43
C LEU A 339 19.20 12.17 -19.82
N ARG A 340 18.21 11.77 -20.63
CA ARG A 340 17.96 12.38 -21.94
C ARG A 340 17.73 13.89 -21.82
N THR A 341 16.85 14.33 -20.92
CA THR A 341 16.57 15.76 -20.72
C THR A 341 17.85 16.52 -20.31
N ARG A 342 18.59 16.00 -19.34
CA ARG A 342 19.84 16.64 -18.85
C ARG A 342 20.91 16.73 -19.93
N LEU A 343 21.02 15.71 -20.80
CA LEU A 343 21.93 15.72 -21.94
C LEU A 343 21.52 16.76 -22.99
N ILE A 344 20.22 16.91 -23.28
CA ILE A 344 19.72 17.92 -24.21
C ILE A 344 19.96 19.34 -23.67
N GLU A 345 19.75 19.54 -22.36
CA GLU A 345 19.93 20.84 -21.71
C GLU A 345 21.40 21.16 -21.36
N GLY A 346 22.33 20.20 -21.52
CA GLY A 346 23.73 20.36 -21.12
C GLY A 346 23.95 20.48 -19.61
N LYS A 347 22.98 20.07 -18.79
CA LYS A 347 22.99 20.20 -17.32
C LYS A 347 23.29 18.89 -16.59
N ASN A 348 24.08 18.00 -17.19
CA ASN A 348 24.46 16.76 -16.53
C ASN A 348 25.55 17.04 -15.47
N ASP A 349 25.13 17.35 -14.25
CA ASP A 349 25.98 17.62 -13.09
C ASP A 349 26.51 16.35 -12.39
N GLY A 350 26.14 15.16 -12.87
CA GLY A 350 26.51 13.89 -12.28
C GLY A 350 25.67 13.48 -11.06
N ASN A 351 24.65 14.27 -10.68
CA ASN A 351 23.81 13.99 -9.51
C ASN A 351 22.75 12.91 -9.79
N PRO A 352 22.72 11.76 -9.10
CA PRO A 352 21.71 10.72 -9.29
C PRO A 352 20.31 11.08 -8.74
N ASP A 353 20.17 12.17 -8.00
CA ASP A 353 18.90 12.56 -7.41
C ASP A 353 18.06 13.34 -8.43
N ILE A 354 16.80 12.92 -8.57
CA ILE A 354 15.85 13.47 -9.56
C ILE A 354 14.98 14.52 -8.86
N GLN A 355 14.97 15.73 -9.42
CA GLN A 355 14.07 16.79 -8.95
C GLN A 355 12.65 16.54 -9.46
N SER A 356 11.64 16.95 -8.67
CA SER A 356 10.23 16.76 -9.01
C SER A 356 9.86 17.31 -10.40
N LYS A 357 10.39 18.49 -10.76
CA LYS A 357 10.18 19.13 -12.06
C LYS A 357 10.72 18.33 -13.24
N GLU A 358 11.78 17.54 -13.05
CA GLU A 358 12.36 16.68 -14.09
C GLU A 358 11.49 15.45 -14.37
N SER A 359 10.74 14.98 -13.37
CA SER A 359 9.87 13.80 -13.48
C SER A 359 8.57 14.05 -14.24
N LEU A 360 8.11 15.29 -14.36
CA LEU A 360 6.85 15.64 -15.02
C LEU A 360 6.90 15.56 -16.56
N GLN A 361 8.10 15.43 -17.16
CA GLN A 361 8.27 15.53 -18.61
C GLN A 361 8.37 14.17 -19.34
N ILE A 362 8.17 13.04 -18.65
CA ILE A 362 8.40 11.69 -19.20
C ILE A 362 7.66 11.47 -20.53
N VAL A 363 6.38 11.84 -20.62
CA VAL A 363 5.58 11.62 -21.84
C VAL A 363 6.16 12.36 -23.04
N ASN A 364 6.59 13.61 -22.84
CA ASN A 364 7.22 14.42 -23.90
C ASN A 364 8.58 13.81 -24.30
N GLN A 365 9.34 13.26 -23.34
CA GLN A 365 10.60 12.57 -23.63
C GLN A 365 10.39 11.28 -24.42
N VAL A 366 9.33 10.51 -24.13
CA VAL A 366 8.97 9.30 -24.90
C VAL A 366 8.61 9.66 -26.33
N VAL A 367 7.73 10.66 -26.55
CA VAL A 367 7.37 11.14 -27.90
C VAL A 367 8.62 11.63 -28.64
N GLY A 368 9.43 12.45 -28.00
CA GLY A 368 10.68 12.93 -28.56
C GLY A 368 11.64 11.80 -28.92
N SER A 369 11.68 10.72 -28.13
CA SER A 369 12.55 9.55 -28.35
C SER A 369 12.16 8.69 -29.52
N VAL A 370 10.88 8.40 -29.70
CA VAL A 370 10.40 7.63 -30.85
C VAL A 370 10.65 8.38 -32.17
N ASN A 371 10.63 9.71 -32.13
CA ASN A 371 10.84 10.56 -33.30
C ASN A 371 12.30 11.04 -33.48
N SER A 372 13.23 10.63 -32.60
CA SER A 372 14.64 11.07 -32.68
C SER A 372 15.41 10.33 -33.78
N PRO A 373 16.36 11.00 -34.47
CA PRO A 373 17.31 10.32 -35.35
C PRO A 373 18.12 9.27 -34.58
N PRO A 374 18.64 8.24 -35.28
CA PRO A 374 19.44 7.20 -34.65
C PRO A 374 20.55 7.81 -33.78
N ASP A 375 21.39 8.75 -34.22
CA ASP A 375 22.54 9.20 -33.41
C ASP A 375 22.25 10.21 -32.28
N ALA A 376 20.98 10.44 -31.92
CA ALA A 376 20.60 11.43 -30.91
C ALA A 376 20.69 10.87 -29.47
N PRO A 377 20.75 11.74 -28.43
CA PRO A 377 20.63 11.36 -27.01
C PRO A 377 19.37 10.53 -26.66
N GLY A 378 18.46 10.38 -27.63
CA GLY A 378 17.25 9.58 -27.55
C GLY A 378 17.37 8.08 -27.70
N GLN A 379 18.51 7.55 -28.13
CA GLN A 379 18.69 6.11 -28.26
C GLN A 379 18.45 5.37 -26.96
N TYR A 380 18.92 5.93 -25.84
CA TYR A 380 18.87 5.26 -24.53
C TYR A 380 17.45 4.97 -24.07
N LEU A 381 16.55 5.96 -24.13
CA LEU A 381 15.15 5.78 -23.79
C LEU A 381 14.44 4.87 -24.81
N SER A 382 14.74 4.99 -26.10
CA SER A 382 14.15 4.13 -27.13
C SER A 382 14.56 2.66 -26.98
N GLY A 383 15.83 2.40 -26.62
CA GLY A 383 16.36 1.07 -26.33
C GLY A 383 15.72 0.47 -25.08
N PHE A 384 15.54 1.29 -24.05
CA PHE A 384 14.82 0.89 -22.84
C PHE A 384 13.37 0.51 -23.14
N LEU A 385 12.64 1.35 -23.87
CA LEU A 385 11.27 1.08 -24.28
C LEU A 385 11.17 -0.16 -25.19
N LYS A 386 12.14 -0.38 -26.08
CA LYS A 386 12.18 -1.58 -26.93
C LYS A 386 12.35 -2.86 -26.10
N ARG A 387 13.14 -2.83 -25.03
CA ARG A 387 13.40 -4.00 -24.17
C ARG A 387 12.30 -4.23 -23.13
N PHE A 388 11.82 -3.17 -22.49
CA PHE A 388 10.92 -3.27 -21.32
C PHE A 388 9.53 -2.64 -21.51
N GLY A 389 9.30 -1.90 -22.60
CA GLY A 389 8.04 -1.18 -22.81
C GLY A 389 6.81 -2.08 -22.97
N GLU A 390 6.97 -3.30 -23.49
CA GLU A 390 5.91 -4.31 -23.50
C GLU A 390 5.86 -5.15 -22.21
N VAL A 391 7.02 -5.44 -21.60
CA VAL A 391 7.13 -6.27 -20.39
C VAL A 391 6.52 -5.57 -19.17
N TYR A 392 6.79 -4.27 -19.01
CA TYR A 392 6.33 -3.48 -17.88
C TYR A 392 4.80 -3.53 -17.65
N PRO A 393 3.94 -3.20 -18.63
CA PRO A 393 2.49 -3.29 -18.45
C PRO A 393 1.98 -4.74 -18.29
N GLN A 394 2.69 -5.75 -18.81
CA GLN A 394 2.33 -7.15 -18.58
C GLN A 394 2.53 -7.54 -17.11
N GLN A 395 3.64 -7.12 -16.51
CA GLN A 395 3.96 -7.40 -15.12
C GLN A 395 3.01 -6.64 -14.17
N LEU A 396 2.62 -5.40 -14.52
CA LEU A 396 1.55 -4.69 -13.81
C LEU A 396 0.21 -5.45 -13.84
N VAL A 397 -0.14 -6.05 -14.99
CA VAL A 397 -1.33 -6.91 -15.09
C VAL A 397 -1.20 -8.16 -14.20
N ARG A 398 -0.02 -8.78 -14.12
CA ARG A 398 0.24 -9.92 -13.21
C ARG A 398 0.01 -9.56 -11.75
N VAL A 399 0.42 -8.37 -11.32
CA VAL A 399 0.15 -7.89 -9.95
C VAL A 399 -1.36 -7.86 -9.66
N LEU A 400 -2.19 -7.41 -10.61
CA LEU A 400 -3.65 -7.40 -10.45
C LEU A 400 -4.24 -8.82 -10.39
N GLU A 401 -3.72 -9.74 -11.20
CA GLU A 401 -4.16 -11.15 -11.20
C GLU A 401 -3.83 -11.84 -9.88
N SER A 402 -2.59 -11.76 -9.41
CA SER A 402 -2.17 -12.37 -8.14
C SER A 402 -2.91 -11.77 -6.93
N PHE A 403 -3.27 -10.48 -7.00
CA PHE A 403 -4.13 -9.88 -5.98
C PHE A 403 -5.53 -10.49 -5.96
N LEU A 404 -6.14 -10.72 -7.12
CA LEU A 404 -7.46 -11.34 -7.22
C LEU A 404 -7.42 -12.80 -6.75
N GLU A 405 -6.37 -13.56 -7.09
CA GLU A 405 -6.16 -14.92 -6.59
C GLU A 405 -6.09 -14.94 -5.05
N CYS A 406 -5.40 -13.96 -4.45
CA CYS A 406 -5.36 -13.83 -2.99
C CYS A 406 -6.74 -13.45 -2.39
N ALA A 407 -7.51 -12.61 -3.09
CA ALA A 407 -8.80 -12.12 -2.58
C ALA A 407 -9.86 -13.22 -2.46
N GLU A 408 -9.68 -14.35 -3.14
CA GLU A 408 -10.56 -15.51 -3.06
C GLU A 408 -10.21 -16.48 -1.91
N VAL A 409 -9.08 -16.27 -1.21
CA VAL A 409 -8.60 -17.16 -0.15
C VAL A 409 -9.35 -16.91 1.17
N GLN A 410 -9.52 -17.98 1.95
CA GLN A 410 -10.08 -17.97 3.30
C GLN A 410 -9.12 -18.67 4.25
N ILE A 411 -9.03 -18.18 5.50
CA ILE A 411 -8.33 -18.88 6.60
C ILE A 411 -9.35 -19.08 7.73
N ASP A 412 -9.49 -20.31 8.19
CA ASP A 412 -10.49 -20.77 9.16
C ASP A 412 -11.93 -20.37 8.76
N GLY A 413 -12.22 -20.41 7.45
CA GLY A 413 -13.50 -19.95 6.89
C GLY A 413 -13.71 -18.43 6.90
N ILE A 414 -12.69 -17.64 7.28
CA ILE A 414 -12.73 -16.18 7.26
C ILE A 414 -12.11 -15.68 5.95
N ALA A 415 -12.93 -15.02 5.13
CA ALA A 415 -12.50 -14.44 3.87
C ALA A 415 -11.39 -13.38 4.04
N PHE A 416 -10.56 -13.24 3.01
CA PHE A 416 -9.51 -12.24 2.96
C PHE A 416 -10.07 -10.80 2.97
N ASN A 417 -10.22 -10.24 4.18
CA ASN A 417 -10.81 -8.93 4.42
C ASN A 417 -9.82 -7.89 4.97
N ALA A 418 -8.50 -8.17 4.93
CA ALA A 418 -7.51 -7.30 5.55
C ALA A 418 -6.17 -7.23 4.80
N PRO A 419 -6.11 -6.86 3.51
CA PRO A 419 -4.83 -6.47 2.93
C PRO A 419 -4.32 -5.21 3.64
N LEU A 420 -3.03 -5.21 3.93
CA LEU A 420 -2.27 -4.02 4.32
C LEU A 420 -2.63 -2.84 3.42
N GLN A 421 -2.77 -1.65 3.99
CA GLN A 421 -2.99 -0.40 3.26
C GLN A 421 -2.00 -0.25 2.11
N GLN A 422 -0.73 -0.61 2.34
CA GLN A 422 0.32 -0.59 1.32
C GLN A 422 0.01 -1.45 0.09
N VAL A 423 -0.65 -2.61 0.28
CA VAL A 423 -1.09 -3.48 -0.82
C VAL A 423 -2.20 -2.80 -1.60
N VAL A 424 -3.23 -2.30 -0.91
CA VAL A 424 -4.38 -1.62 -1.54
C VAL A 424 -3.94 -0.39 -2.34
N TYR A 425 -3.07 0.44 -1.77
CA TYR A 425 -2.50 1.59 -2.46
C TYR A 425 -1.59 1.15 -3.62
N GLY A 426 -0.88 0.04 -3.46
CA GLY A 426 -0.14 -0.62 -4.52
C GLY A 426 -1.04 -0.96 -5.72
N ILE A 427 -2.24 -1.52 -5.48
CA ILE A 427 -3.20 -1.86 -6.54
C ILE A 427 -3.75 -0.59 -7.23
N VAL A 428 -4.14 0.43 -6.46
CA VAL A 428 -4.56 1.72 -7.05
C VAL A 428 -3.46 2.30 -7.94
N PHE A 429 -2.21 2.25 -7.47
CA PHE A 429 -1.05 2.71 -8.21
C PHE A 429 -0.79 1.91 -9.50
N VAL A 430 -0.96 0.59 -9.45
CA VAL A 430 -0.86 -0.28 -10.64
C VAL A 430 -1.92 0.09 -11.67
N CYS A 431 -3.19 0.24 -11.26
CA CYS A 431 -4.27 0.67 -12.15
C CYS A 431 -3.97 2.05 -12.78
N LYS A 432 -3.48 3.01 -11.98
CA LYS A 432 -3.05 4.33 -12.47
C LYS A 432 -1.98 4.19 -13.57
N ASN A 433 -0.92 3.44 -13.30
CA ASN A 433 0.19 3.30 -14.25
C ASN A 433 -0.26 2.61 -15.55
N LEU A 434 -1.21 1.69 -15.49
CA LEU A 434 -1.79 1.06 -16.69
C LEU A 434 -2.59 2.07 -17.51
N VAL A 435 -3.38 2.94 -16.87
CA VAL A 435 -4.08 4.04 -17.57
C VAL A 435 -3.08 5.00 -18.20
N GLU A 436 -2.08 5.46 -17.46
CA GLU A 436 -1.01 6.35 -17.98
C GLU A 436 -0.26 5.71 -19.15
N ASN A 437 0.05 4.42 -19.07
CA ASN A 437 0.68 3.69 -20.17
C ASN A 437 -0.19 3.69 -21.43
N ASN A 438 -1.51 3.53 -21.31
CA ASN A 438 -2.42 3.62 -22.46
C ASN A 438 -2.47 5.03 -23.05
N PHE A 439 -2.46 6.08 -22.23
CA PHE A 439 -2.36 7.45 -22.73
C PHE A 439 -1.08 7.67 -23.53
N VAL A 440 0.06 7.17 -23.04
CA VAL A 440 1.33 7.21 -23.78
C VAL A 440 1.22 6.44 -25.11
N GLN A 441 0.62 5.25 -25.10
CA GLN A 441 0.43 4.43 -26.31
C GLN A 441 -0.43 5.15 -27.36
N VAL A 442 -1.51 5.81 -26.95
CA VAL A 442 -2.39 6.57 -27.85
C VAL A 442 -1.66 7.78 -28.41
N ARG A 443 -0.94 8.52 -27.57
CA ARG A 443 -0.20 9.72 -28.00
C ARG A 443 0.93 9.39 -28.98
N VAL A 444 1.65 8.28 -28.76
CA VAL A 444 2.85 7.94 -29.54
C VAL A 444 2.52 7.07 -30.75
N PHE A 445 1.61 6.11 -30.59
CA PHE A 445 1.33 5.07 -31.60
C PHE A 445 -0.11 5.13 -32.13
N GLY A 446 -0.94 6.07 -31.66
CA GLY A 446 -2.31 6.23 -32.12
C GLY A 446 -3.26 5.09 -31.71
N ARG A 447 -2.85 4.22 -30.77
CA ARG A 447 -3.63 3.04 -30.36
C ARG A 447 -3.47 2.73 -28.88
N LEU A 448 -4.42 2.00 -28.32
CA LEU A 448 -4.32 1.44 -26.97
C LEU A 448 -3.31 0.28 -26.88
N ALA A 449 -2.89 -0.04 -25.66
CA ALA A 449 -2.04 -1.19 -25.39
C ALA A 449 -2.75 -2.50 -25.82
N ARG A 450 -1.99 -3.50 -26.28
CA ARG A 450 -2.58 -4.77 -26.78
C ARG A 450 -3.45 -5.50 -25.76
N ASN A 451 -3.16 -5.35 -24.47
CA ASN A 451 -3.88 -5.99 -23.37
C ASN A 451 -4.91 -5.08 -22.69
N HIS A 452 -5.30 -3.94 -23.27
CA HIS A 452 -6.24 -2.99 -22.65
C HIS A 452 -7.59 -3.62 -22.29
N GLU A 453 -8.11 -4.54 -23.10
CA GLU A 453 -9.36 -5.26 -22.78
C GLU A 453 -9.24 -6.08 -21.49
N LYS A 454 -8.09 -6.74 -21.28
CA LYS A 454 -7.83 -7.46 -20.04
C LYS A 454 -7.75 -6.50 -18.85
N GLN A 455 -7.18 -5.30 -19.03
CA GLN A 455 -7.13 -4.27 -17.98
C GLN A 455 -8.53 -3.79 -17.60
N LEU A 456 -9.40 -3.54 -18.60
CA LEU A 456 -10.81 -3.17 -18.39
C LEU A 456 -11.59 -4.25 -17.64
N VAL A 457 -11.28 -5.54 -17.85
CA VAL A 457 -11.90 -6.64 -17.08
C VAL A 457 -11.38 -6.70 -15.63
N LEU A 458 -10.09 -6.45 -15.42
CA LEU A 458 -9.46 -6.59 -14.10
C LEU A 458 -9.80 -5.44 -13.15
N PHE A 459 -9.89 -4.19 -13.64
CA PHE A 459 -10.10 -3.03 -12.77
C PHE A 459 -11.38 -3.14 -11.91
N PRO A 460 -12.58 -3.43 -12.49
CA PRO A 460 -13.80 -3.58 -11.69
C PRO A 460 -13.73 -4.74 -10.70
N LYS A 461 -13.06 -5.86 -11.07
CA LYS A 461 -12.88 -7.00 -10.17
C LYS A 461 -12.04 -6.58 -8.95
N CYS A 462 -10.88 -5.95 -9.18
CA CYS A 462 -10.03 -5.47 -8.09
C CYS A 462 -10.75 -4.44 -7.21
N ALA A 463 -11.48 -3.50 -7.83
CA ALA A 463 -12.26 -2.50 -7.11
C ALA A 463 -13.34 -3.14 -6.23
N ARG A 464 -13.99 -4.20 -6.70
CA ARG A 464 -15.00 -4.95 -5.95
C ARG A 464 -14.41 -5.71 -4.76
N CYS A 465 -13.28 -6.39 -4.95
CA CYS A 465 -12.58 -7.07 -3.86
C CYS A 465 -12.13 -6.07 -2.79
N ILE A 466 -11.49 -4.96 -3.19
CA ILE A 466 -11.08 -3.89 -2.26
C ILE A 466 -12.28 -3.31 -1.52
N ARG A 467 -13.41 -3.13 -2.20
CA ARG A 467 -14.64 -2.66 -1.57
C ARG A 467 -15.12 -3.61 -0.47
N GLN A 468 -15.16 -4.92 -0.74
CA GLN A 468 -15.65 -5.93 0.21
C GLN A 468 -14.80 -5.98 1.49
N MET A 469 -13.54 -5.54 1.45
CA MET A 469 -12.64 -5.51 2.60
C MET A 469 -12.95 -4.39 3.61
N GLY A 470 -13.69 -3.35 3.21
CA GLY A 470 -13.94 -2.18 4.07
C GLY A 470 -15.39 -1.72 4.16
N VAL A 471 -16.28 -2.40 3.45
CA VAL A 471 -17.72 -2.12 3.47
C VAL A 471 -18.40 -3.24 4.23
N ASP A 472 -19.01 -2.91 5.39
CA ASP A 472 -19.89 -3.84 6.10
C ASP A 472 -20.88 -4.44 5.07
N PRO A 473 -21.17 -5.76 5.08
CA PRO A 473 -22.04 -6.40 4.07
C PRO A 473 -23.40 -5.71 3.85
N TRP A 474 -23.86 -4.96 4.86
CA TRP A 474 -25.15 -4.26 4.91
C TRP A 474 -25.07 -2.75 4.65
N LYS A 475 -23.87 -2.19 4.56
CA LYS A 475 -23.69 -0.75 4.30
C LYS A 475 -23.41 -0.52 2.83
N SER A 476 -23.91 0.59 2.32
CA SER A 476 -23.52 1.04 0.99
C SER A 476 -22.05 1.47 0.98
N THR A 477 -21.41 1.36 -0.17
CA THR A 477 -20.06 1.93 -0.38
C THR A 477 -20.02 3.41 -0.06
N LYS A 478 -21.13 4.13 -0.28
CA LYS A 478 -21.30 5.53 0.05
C LYS A 478 -21.18 5.78 1.55
N SER A 479 -21.82 4.96 2.38
CA SER A 479 -21.71 5.07 3.84
C SER A 479 -20.29 4.78 4.33
N ALA A 480 -19.65 3.71 3.84
CA ALA A 480 -18.26 3.43 4.21
C ALA A 480 -17.30 4.56 3.81
N PHE A 481 -17.49 5.13 2.62
CA PHE A 481 -16.75 6.30 2.15
C PHE A 481 -16.99 7.54 3.04
N ALA A 482 -18.25 7.76 3.46
CA ALA A 482 -18.62 8.82 4.38
C ALA A 482 -17.97 8.66 5.77
N THR A 483 -17.74 7.43 6.23
CA THR A 483 -16.97 7.17 7.47
C THR A 483 -15.45 7.29 7.31
N GLY A 484 -14.96 7.69 6.13
CA GLY A 484 -13.53 7.84 5.87
C GLY A 484 -12.80 6.52 5.57
N CYS A 485 -13.50 5.47 5.12
CA CYS A 485 -12.89 4.18 4.81
C CYS A 485 -11.95 4.27 3.60
N VAL A 486 -10.66 3.97 3.81
CA VAL A 486 -9.64 4.03 2.76
C VAL A 486 -9.89 3.00 1.66
N TYR A 487 -10.43 1.84 1.99
CA TYR A 487 -10.76 0.80 1.00
C TYR A 487 -11.91 1.24 0.08
N ALA A 488 -12.97 1.82 0.65
CA ALA A 488 -14.07 2.38 -0.13
C ALA A 488 -13.61 3.53 -1.03
N ALA A 489 -12.72 4.38 -0.51
CA ALA A 489 -12.07 5.41 -1.32
C ALA A 489 -11.29 4.77 -2.47
N SER A 490 -10.32 3.88 -2.20
CA SER A 490 -9.50 3.18 -3.20
C SER A 490 -10.34 2.52 -4.30
N SER A 491 -11.44 1.86 -3.94
CA SER A 491 -12.40 1.28 -4.89
C SER A 491 -13.00 2.35 -5.82
N LYS A 492 -13.48 3.48 -5.27
CA LYS A 492 -14.03 4.60 -6.04
C LYS A 492 -13.05 5.12 -7.09
N ILE A 493 -11.75 5.19 -6.76
CA ILE A 493 -10.73 5.68 -7.70
C ILE A 493 -10.41 4.67 -8.77
N ILE A 494 -10.34 3.37 -8.45
CA ILE A 494 -10.12 2.33 -9.47
C ILE A 494 -11.27 2.36 -10.48
N TYR A 495 -12.52 2.56 -10.03
CA TYR A 495 -13.64 2.79 -10.95
C TYR A 495 -13.49 4.08 -11.76
N GLY A 496 -13.02 5.18 -11.16
CA GLY A 496 -12.69 6.40 -11.90
C GLY A 496 -11.65 6.17 -12.99
N LEU A 497 -10.57 5.42 -12.69
CA LEU A 497 -9.53 5.04 -13.64
C LEU A 497 -10.07 4.12 -14.74
N TYR A 498 -10.95 3.18 -14.40
CA TYR A 498 -11.65 2.34 -15.37
C TYR A 498 -12.48 3.18 -16.34
N ASN A 499 -13.31 4.11 -15.83
CA ASN A 499 -14.14 4.99 -16.67
C ASN A 499 -13.29 5.85 -17.62
N ILE A 500 -12.13 6.33 -17.16
CA ILE A 500 -11.18 7.07 -18.00
C ILE A 500 -10.68 6.19 -19.16
N LEU A 501 -10.24 4.96 -18.86
CA LEU A 501 -9.74 4.04 -19.88
C LEU A 501 -10.85 3.60 -20.86
N GLU A 502 -12.05 3.33 -20.35
CA GLU A 502 -13.21 2.95 -21.16
C GLU A 502 -13.64 4.08 -22.08
N ARG A 503 -13.67 5.33 -21.58
CA ARG A 503 -13.96 6.51 -22.39
C ARG A 503 -12.91 6.68 -23.49
N LEU A 504 -11.62 6.55 -23.15
CA LEU A 504 -10.54 6.62 -24.14
C LEU A 504 -10.68 5.55 -25.23
N ARG A 505 -11.02 4.31 -24.86
CA ARG A 505 -11.32 3.23 -25.81
C ARG A 505 -12.49 3.58 -26.73
N THR A 506 -13.57 4.10 -26.14
CA THR A 506 -14.80 4.43 -26.87
C THR A 506 -14.57 5.56 -27.88
N GLU A 507 -13.81 6.59 -27.51
CA GLU A 507 -13.46 7.69 -28.42
C GLU A 507 -12.58 7.23 -29.59
N LEU A 508 -11.59 6.36 -29.33
CA LEU A 508 -10.76 5.79 -30.41
C LEU A 508 -11.56 4.87 -31.33
N ALA A 509 -12.51 4.11 -30.79
CA ALA A 509 -13.37 3.23 -31.57
C ALA A 509 -14.33 4.01 -32.50
N LYS A 510 -14.72 5.23 -32.13
CA LYS A 510 -15.53 6.13 -32.97
C LYS A 510 -14.76 6.71 -34.16
N GLY A 511 -13.47 6.44 -34.28
CA GLY A 511 -12.62 6.99 -35.33
C GLY A 511 -12.17 8.42 -35.07
N THR A 512 -12.36 8.94 -33.85
CA THR A 512 -11.80 10.22 -33.41
C THR A 512 -10.28 10.17 -33.57
N LYS A 513 -9.67 11.21 -34.17
CA LYS A 513 -8.21 11.24 -34.31
C LYS A 513 -7.57 11.18 -32.93
N SER A 514 -6.42 10.52 -32.81
CA SER A 514 -5.74 10.32 -31.52
C SER A 514 -5.52 11.61 -30.73
N ASN A 515 -5.25 12.73 -31.40
CA ASN A 515 -5.08 14.03 -30.76
C ASN A 515 -6.41 14.59 -30.26
N GLU A 516 -7.48 14.54 -31.08
CA GLU A 516 -8.82 14.97 -30.69
C GLU A 516 -9.36 14.15 -29.51
N ALA A 517 -9.07 12.84 -29.48
CA ALA A 517 -9.45 11.95 -28.37
C ALA A 517 -8.73 12.31 -27.05
N LEU A 518 -7.50 12.85 -27.12
CA LEU A 518 -6.73 13.32 -25.96
C LEU A 518 -7.13 14.74 -25.55
N ASP A 519 -7.54 15.59 -26.49
CA ASP A 519 -8.04 16.94 -26.25
C ASP A 519 -9.34 16.92 -25.41
N PHE A 520 -10.17 15.87 -25.55
CA PHE A 520 -11.33 15.64 -24.66
C PHE A 520 -10.98 15.45 -23.17
N PHE A 521 -9.71 15.16 -22.88
CA PHE A 521 -9.18 15.08 -21.52
C PHE A 521 -8.37 16.34 -21.14
N ASN A 522 -8.47 17.42 -21.93
CA ASN A 522 -7.69 18.66 -21.81
C ASN A 522 -6.16 18.43 -21.87
N ILE A 523 -5.69 17.43 -22.63
CA ILE A 523 -4.26 17.17 -22.80
C ILE A 523 -3.78 17.95 -24.03
N SER A 524 -3.42 19.23 -23.85
CA SER A 524 -2.99 20.11 -24.96
C SER A 524 -1.83 19.49 -25.78
N PRO A 525 -1.86 19.56 -27.13
CA PRO A 525 -0.81 19.04 -28.00
C PRO A 525 0.50 19.84 -27.92
N ASP A 526 0.42 21.14 -27.64
CA ASP A 526 1.52 22.11 -27.73
C ASP A 526 1.90 22.67 -26.34
N LEU A 527 3.04 22.21 -25.81
CA LEU A 527 3.69 22.75 -24.61
C LEU A 527 5.03 23.45 -24.93
N SER A 528 5.18 23.90 -26.17
CA SER A 528 6.33 24.67 -26.61
C SER A 528 6.05 26.16 -26.50
N SER A 529 6.84 26.82 -25.66
CA SER A 529 6.96 28.28 -25.53
C SER A 529 5.93 28.97 -24.64
N THR A 530 6.45 29.87 -23.80
CA THR A 530 5.78 30.69 -22.78
C THR A 530 5.25 29.94 -21.56
N GLY A 531 5.88 30.23 -20.42
CA GLY A 531 5.43 29.78 -19.11
C GLY A 531 3.98 30.20 -18.88
N VAL A 532 3.11 29.21 -18.87
CA VAL A 532 1.76 29.30 -18.33
C VAL A 532 1.73 28.19 -17.28
N ASP A 533 1.59 28.60 -16.03
CA ASP A 533 1.44 27.71 -14.90
C ASP A 533 0.35 26.68 -15.20
N LEU A 534 0.75 25.41 -15.27
CA LEU A 534 -0.12 24.26 -15.20
C LEU A 534 -0.60 24.10 -13.74
N ASP A 535 -1.29 25.11 -13.21
CA ASP A 535 -2.12 24.97 -12.01
C ASP A 535 -3.46 24.35 -12.43
N MET A 536 -3.39 23.08 -12.84
CA MET A 536 -4.57 22.26 -13.08
C MET A 536 -4.61 21.17 -12.01
N PRO A 537 -5.52 21.22 -11.03
CA PRO A 537 -5.36 20.50 -9.79
C PRO A 537 -5.89 19.05 -9.87
N PHE A 538 -5.74 18.42 -11.04
CA PHE A 538 -6.11 17.01 -11.30
C PHE A 538 -4.99 16.02 -10.92
N TRP A 539 -3.77 16.54 -10.75
CA TRP A 539 -2.53 15.76 -10.64
C TRP A 539 -1.85 15.82 -9.28
N ASP A 540 -2.26 16.71 -8.38
CA ASP A 540 -1.65 16.77 -7.05
C ASP A 540 -2.20 15.69 -6.15
N ALA A 541 -1.28 15.03 -5.45
CA ALA A 541 -1.41 14.03 -4.42
C ALA A 541 -2.13 12.72 -4.77
N TRP A 542 -1.33 11.70 -5.05
CA TRP A 542 -1.47 10.39 -4.40
C TRP A 542 -0.36 10.05 -3.40
N ASN A 543 0.18 11.13 -2.82
CA ASN A 543 1.06 11.22 -1.65
C ASN A 543 2.43 10.56 -1.86
N LEU A 544 3.41 11.37 -2.28
CA LEU A 544 4.83 11.20 -1.90
C LEU A 544 5.70 10.38 -2.87
N TRP A 545 5.65 10.74 -4.15
CA TRP A 545 6.82 10.59 -5.00
C TRP A 545 6.92 11.75 -6.00
N PRO A 546 7.81 12.73 -5.74
CA PRO A 546 8.21 13.19 -4.40
C PRO A 546 8.06 14.72 -4.31
N HIS A 547 7.29 15.24 -3.35
CA HIS A 547 7.12 16.69 -3.20
C HIS A 547 8.24 17.31 -2.37
N VAL A 548 8.69 18.52 -2.77
CA VAL A 548 9.30 19.50 -1.88
C VAL A 548 8.31 20.66 -1.71
N GLY A 549 7.75 20.79 -0.51
CA GLY A 549 7.69 22.07 0.20
C GLY A 549 6.51 23.03 0.02
N SER A 550 5.89 23.33 1.17
CA SER A 550 5.28 24.60 1.61
C SER A 550 3.79 24.85 1.37
N PHE A 551 3.11 25.09 2.50
CA PHE A 551 1.83 25.79 2.59
C PHE A 551 1.89 27.16 1.88
N SER A 552 0.83 27.51 1.16
CA SER A 552 0.23 28.85 1.14
C SER A 552 -1.25 28.73 0.78
N PRO A 553 -2.15 29.44 1.49
CA PRO A 553 -3.59 29.39 1.29
C PRO A 553 -4.01 30.28 0.10
N PHE A 554 -5.14 29.90 -0.52
CA PHE A 554 -5.81 30.56 -1.65
C PHE A 554 -5.13 30.41 -3.02
N ASP A 555 -5.73 29.60 -3.90
CA ASP A 555 -6.62 30.21 -4.89
C ASP A 555 -7.69 29.23 -5.39
N THR A 556 -8.88 29.79 -5.49
CA THR A 556 -10.17 29.20 -5.86
C THR A 556 -10.42 29.47 -7.32
N SER A 557 -10.34 28.46 -8.20
CA SER A 557 -11.21 28.38 -9.39
C SER A 557 -10.85 27.15 -10.25
N MET A 558 -11.71 26.13 -10.22
CA MET A 558 -12.23 25.44 -11.41
C MET A 558 -13.11 24.27 -10.97
N ASP A 559 -14.41 24.54 -10.94
CA ASP A 559 -15.53 23.60 -10.83
C ASP A 559 -15.68 22.77 -12.11
N LEU A 560 -14.67 21.96 -12.47
CA LEU A 560 -14.75 21.04 -13.63
C LEU A 560 -14.89 19.57 -13.24
N PHE A 561 -14.81 19.25 -11.95
CA PHE A 561 -15.04 17.91 -11.42
C PHE A 561 -16.09 17.96 -10.34
N ASP A 562 -17.32 18.17 -10.78
CA ASP A 562 -18.49 17.75 -10.03
C ASP A 562 -18.45 16.22 -9.98
N TRP A 563 -17.74 15.66 -8.99
CA TRP A 563 -17.82 14.25 -8.56
C TRP A 563 -19.21 13.96 -7.92
N GLY A 564 -20.24 14.59 -8.49
CA GLY A 564 -21.62 14.56 -8.07
C GLY A 564 -22.28 13.20 -8.32
N PRO A 565 -23.61 13.12 -8.17
CA PRO A 565 -24.33 11.86 -7.92
C PRO A 565 -24.29 10.83 -9.07
N GLY A 566 -23.71 11.19 -10.22
CA GLY A 566 -23.73 10.42 -11.47
C GLY A 566 -22.68 9.31 -11.60
N LEU A 567 -21.84 9.07 -10.60
CA LEU A 567 -21.12 7.79 -10.53
C LEU A 567 -22.15 6.71 -10.24
N ASN A 568 -22.58 5.95 -11.25
CA ASN A 568 -23.34 4.73 -11.03
C ASN A 568 -22.47 3.80 -10.16
N TYR A 569 -22.83 3.71 -8.88
CA TYR A 569 -22.21 2.84 -7.89
C TYR A 569 -22.55 1.35 -8.13
N ASP A 570 -23.46 1.09 -9.06
CA ASP A 570 -24.04 -0.20 -9.34
C ASP A 570 -23.80 -0.55 -10.82
N GLY A 571 -23.01 -1.60 -11.04
CA GLY A 571 -23.37 -2.53 -12.11
C GLY A 571 -24.55 -3.33 -11.58
N ASP A 572 -25.67 -3.24 -12.27
CA ASP A 572 -27.00 -3.76 -11.93
C ASP A 572 -27.01 -4.95 -10.95
N PHE A 573 -27.64 -4.74 -9.78
CA PHE A 573 -28.22 -5.81 -8.99
C PHE A 573 -29.69 -5.92 -9.40
N GLU A 574 -30.04 -6.92 -10.20
CA GLU A 574 -31.43 -7.40 -10.23
C GLU A 574 -31.72 -8.04 -8.87
N PRO A 575 -32.74 -7.58 -8.13
CA PRO A 575 -33.19 -8.30 -6.95
C PRO A 575 -33.77 -9.63 -7.43
N MET A 576 -33.17 -10.75 -7.03
CA MET A 576 -33.86 -12.03 -7.06
C MET A 576 -35.10 -11.89 -6.17
N ASN A 577 -36.26 -11.74 -6.80
CA ASN A 577 -37.55 -12.02 -6.22
C ASN A 577 -37.54 -13.46 -5.72
N ILE A 578 -37.36 -13.66 -4.42
CA ILE A 578 -37.82 -14.88 -3.77
C ILE A 578 -39.33 -14.72 -3.60
N SER A 579 -40.07 -15.12 -4.63
CA SER A 579 -41.51 -15.34 -4.52
C SER A 579 -41.74 -16.65 -3.78
N GLY A 580 -42.34 -16.54 -2.59
CA GLY A 580 -43.16 -17.51 -1.86
C GLY A 580 -42.95 -19.01 -2.05
N MET A 581 -42.51 -19.67 -0.98
CA MET A 581 -43.34 -20.60 -0.19
C MET A 581 -42.71 -20.84 1.17
#